data_AF-A0A7Y2B248-F1
#
_entry.id   AF-A0A7Y2B248-F1
#
_cell.length_a   1.000
_cell.length_b   1.000
_cell.length_c   1.000
_cell.angle_alpha   90.00
_cell.angle_beta   90.00
_cell.angle_gamma   90.00
#
_symmetry.space_group_name_H-M   'P 1'
#
loop_
_entity.id
_entity.type
_entity.pdbx_description
1 polymer ?
#
loop_
_entity_poly.entity_id
_entity_poly.type
_entity_poly.pdbx_seq_one_letter_code
_entity_poly.pdbx_strand_id
1 'polypeptide(L)'
;RRINAAGALASLWVGFAFGIARLGLEYAVTEGIVTFAAGSIGDRFVSLNFLHFALVLFVICGAILAVASRLAPAPSDAKLEGVAFDRNTRLGGTNGERMLTIALVALVIVVWFVFSPFGIAR
;
A
#
# COMPACT_ATOMS: atom_id res chain seq x y z
N ARG A 1 16.40 5.40 -13.30
CA ARG A 1 15.18 6.22 -13.10
C ARG A 1 14.20 5.84 -14.20
N ARG A 2 13.14 5.06 -13.92
CA ARG A 2 12.14 4.73 -14.94
C ARG A 2 10.69 5.01 -14.52
N ILE A 3 10.42 5.33 -13.24
CA ILE A 3 9.09 5.76 -12.81
C ILE A 3 8.77 7.10 -13.49
N ASN A 4 7.59 7.18 -14.11
CA ASN A 4 7.13 8.37 -14.82
C ASN A 4 5.68 8.70 -14.48
N ALA A 5 5.24 9.90 -14.89
CA ALA A 5 3.89 10.40 -14.61
C ALA A 5 2.80 9.52 -15.22
N ALA A 6 3.04 8.91 -16.38
CA ALA A 6 2.08 8.01 -17.03
C ALA A 6 1.85 6.73 -16.19
N GLY A 7 2.92 6.10 -15.71
CA GLY A 7 2.82 4.94 -14.83
C GLY A 7 2.18 5.29 -13.49
N ALA A 8 2.51 6.46 -12.92
CA ALA A 8 1.88 6.96 -11.70
C ALA A 8 0.37 7.13 -11.88
N LEU A 9 -0.05 7.81 -12.95
CA LEU A 9 -1.46 8.05 -13.25
C LEU A 9 -2.22 6.74 -13.54
N ALA A 10 -1.60 5.81 -14.28
CA ALA A 10 -2.17 4.49 -14.53
C ALA A 10 -2.40 3.71 -13.24
N SER A 11 -1.39 3.66 -12.35
CA SER A 11 -1.53 2.99 -11.06
C SER A 11 -2.57 3.64 -10.15
N LEU A 12 -2.68 4.97 -10.18
CA LEU A 12 -3.66 5.72 -9.40
C LEU A 12 -5.09 5.42 -9.86
N TRP A 13 -5.36 5.49 -11.17
CA TRP A 13 -6.70 5.24 -11.70
C TRP A 13 -7.16 3.81 -11.49
N VAL A 14 -6.26 2.83 -11.69
CA VAL A 14 -6.60 1.43 -11.40
C VAL A 14 -6.86 1.25 -9.91
N GLY A 15 -5.98 1.76 -9.04
CA GLY A 15 -6.16 1.70 -7.60
C GLY A 15 -7.48 2.32 -7.12
N PHE A 16 -7.80 3.50 -7.66
CA PHE A 16 -9.06 4.21 -7.38
C PHE A 16 -10.29 3.40 -7.81
N ALA A 17 -10.28 2.84 -9.02
CA ALA A 17 -11.39 2.02 -9.51
C ALA A 17 -11.63 0.79 -8.61
N PHE A 18 -10.57 0.07 -8.23
CA PHE A 18 -10.68 -1.06 -7.31
C PHE A 18 -11.15 -0.63 -5.91
N GLY A 19 -10.67 0.50 -5.40
CA GLY A 19 -11.08 1.05 -4.10
C GLY A 19 -12.57 1.42 -4.06
N ILE A 20 -13.05 2.15 -5.07
CA ILE A 20 -14.48 2.50 -5.19
C ILE A 20 -15.31 1.25 -5.38
N ALA A 21 -14.89 0.32 -6.25
CA ALA A 21 -15.62 -0.93 -6.45
C ALA A 21 -15.75 -1.72 -5.14
N ARG A 22 -14.70 -1.76 -4.31
CA ARG A 22 -14.76 -2.45 -3.02
C ARG A 22 -15.76 -1.82 -2.06
N LEU A 23 -15.79 -0.50 -1.95
CA LEU A 23 -16.75 0.23 -1.11
C LEU A 23 -18.18 0.09 -1.62
N GLY A 24 -18.39 0.28 -2.92
CA GLY A 24 -19.71 0.19 -3.55
C GLY A 24 -20.30 -1.23 -3.46
N LEU A 25 -19.47 -2.26 -3.67
CA LEU A 25 -19.91 -3.64 -3.51
C LEU A 25 -20.19 -4.01 -2.06
N GLU A 26 -19.40 -3.52 -1.11
CA GLU A 26 -19.69 -3.73 0.31
C GLU A 26 -21.05 -3.16 0.70
N TYR A 27 -21.28 -1.91 0.30
CA TYR A 27 -22.55 -1.23 0.54
C TYR A 27 -23.71 -1.99 -0.11
N ALA A 28 -23.57 -2.38 -1.38
CA ALA A 28 -24.61 -3.10 -2.10
C ALA A 28 -24.93 -4.48 -1.50
N VAL A 29 -23.94 -5.19 -0.98
CA VAL A 29 -24.14 -6.49 -0.30
C VAL A 29 -24.76 -6.28 1.08
N THR A 30 -24.31 -5.27 1.82
CA THR A 30 -24.82 -4.96 3.17
C THR A 30 -26.29 -4.54 3.14
N GLU A 31 -26.70 -3.78 2.13
CA GLU A 31 -28.08 -3.35 1.90
C GLU A 31 -28.94 -4.41 1.15
N GLY A 32 -28.38 -5.57 0.82
CA GLY A 32 -29.09 -6.65 0.13
C GLY A 32 -29.46 -6.35 -1.34
N ILE A 33 -28.87 -5.31 -1.95
CA ILE A 33 -29.07 -4.94 -3.36
C ILE A 33 -28.46 -6.00 -4.30
N VAL A 34 -27.31 -6.54 -3.90
CA VAL A 34 -26.59 -7.59 -4.65
C VAL A 34 -26.29 -8.74 -3.70
N THR A 35 -26.55 -9.97 -4.16
CA THR A 35 -26.15 -11.18 -3.44
C THR A 35 -25.17 -11.96 -4.28
N PHE A 36 -24.11 -12.45 -3.64
CA PHE A 36 -23.13 -13.32 -4.27
C PHE A 36 -23.34 -14.75 -3.80
N ALA A 37 -23.18 -15.71 -4.70
CA ALA A 37 -23.14 -17.11 -4.30
C ALA A 37 -21.94 -17.33 -3.37
N ALA A 38 -22.15 -18.09 -2.29
CA ALA A 38 -21.11 -18.37 -1.31
C ALA A 38 -19.88 -19.00 -1.98
N GLY A 39 -18.70 -18.45 -1.70
CA GLY A 39 -17.43 -18.91 -2.26
C GLY A 39 -17.14 -18.43 -3.69
N SER A 40 -18.03 -17.65 -4.31
CA SER A 40 -17.76 -16.96 -5.58
C SER A 40 -16.64 -15.92 -5.43
N ILE A 41 -16.08 -15.48 -6.56
CA ILE A 41 -15.01 -14.47 -6.56
C ILE A 41 -15.53 -13.15 -5.96
N GLY A 42 -16.78 -12.77 -6.26
CA GLY A 42 -17.42 -11.56 -5.69
C GLY A 42 -17.60 -11.66 -4.18
N ASP A 43 -18.06 -12.81 -3.68
CA ASP A 43 -18.20 -13.08 -2.25
C ASP A 43 -16.83 -13.00 -1.53
N ARG A 44 -15.78 -13.60 -2.09
CA ARG A 44 -14.42 -13.49 -1.54
C ARG A 44 -13.88 -12.07 -1.57
N PHE A 45 -14.17 -11.31 -2.63
CA PHE A 45 -13.70 -9.94 -2.74
C PHE A 45 -14.33 -9.02 -1.69
N VAL A 46 -15.63 -9.19 -1.39
CA VAL A 46 -16.36 -8.38 -0.39
C VAL A 46 -16.15 -8.88 1.04
N SER A 47 -15.95 -10.19 1.25
CA SER A 47 -15.68 -10.74 2.59
C SER A 47 -14.24 -10.51 3.08
N LEU A 48 -13.32 -10.10 2.20
CA LEU A 48 -11.96 -9.72 2.60
C LEU A 48 -11.99 -8.50 3.51
N ASN A 49 -11.30 -8.60 4.65
CA ASN A 49 -11.08 -7.48 5.55
C ASN A 49 -10.35 -6.33 4.83
N PHE A 50 -10.74 -5.09 5.14
CA PHE A 50 -10.18 -3.88 4.53
C PHE A 50 -8.66 -3.79 4.56
N LEU A 51 -8.00 -4.27 5.62
CA LEU A 51 -6.54 -4.21 5.73
C LEU A 51 -5.87 -5.12 4.69
N HIS A 52 -6.36 -6.35 4.54
CA HIS A 52 -5.85 -7.29 3.55
C HIS A 52 -6.12 -6.79 2.14
N PHE A 53 -7.31 -6.22 1.90
CA PHE A 53 -7.62 -5.57 0.62
C PHE A 53 -6.65 -4.42 0.32
N ALA A 54 -6.37 -3.54 1.29
CA ALA A 54 -5.44 -2.42 1.11
C ALA A 54 -4.02 -2.90 0.78
N LEU A 55 -3.55 -3.98 1.42
CA LEU A 55 -2.26 -4.60 1.10
C LEU A 55 -2.23 -5.13 -0.35
N VAL A 56 -3.26 -5.87 -0.75
CA VAL A 56 -3.36 -6.40 -2.13
C VAL A 56 -3.40 -5.27 -3.15
N LEU A 57 -4.20 -4.23 -2.88
CA LEU A 57 -4.30 -3.05 -3.73
C LEU A 57 -2.95 -2.33 -3.86
N PHE A 58 -2.22 -2.18 -2.76
CA PHE A 58 -0.89 -1.58 -2.74
C PHE A 58 0.09 -2.35 -3.64
N VAL A 59 0.11 -3.68 -3.56
CA VAL A 59 0.95 -4.52 -4.43
C VAL A 59 0.55 -4.38 -5.90
N ILE A 60 -0.74 -4.39 -6.21
CA ILE A 60 -1.26 -4.20 -7.58
C ILE A 60 -0.83 -2.83 -8.13
N CYS A 61 -1.03 -1.76 -7.37
CA CYS A 61 -0.61 -0.42 -7.75
C CYS A 61 0.90 -0.35 -7.99
N GLY A 62 1.71 -0.94 -7.11
CA GLY A 62 3.16 -1.01 -7.27
C GLY A 62 3.58 -1.77 -8.54
N ALA A 63 2.92 -2.89 -8.84
CA ALA A 63 3.17 -3.68 -10.06
C ALA A 63 2.80 -2.88 -11.32
N ILE A 64 1.61 -2.27 -11.35
CA ILE A 64 1.16 -1.43 -12.46
C ILE A 64 2.09 -0.25 -12.67
N LEU A 65 2.44 0.45 -11.58
CA LEU A 65 3.39 1.55 -11.62
C LEU A 65 4.69 1.08 -12.27
N ALA A 66 5.23 -0.05 -11.83
CA ALA A 66 6.50 -0.58 -12.32
C ALA A 66 6.42 -1.04 -13.79
N VAL A 67 5.31 -1.63 -14.24
CA VAL A 67 5.13 -2.11 -15.61
C VAL A 67 4.84 -0.94 -16.57
N ALA A 68 3.84 -0.12 -16.27
CA ALA A 68 3.44 1.02 -17.09
C ALA A 68 4.57 2.05 -17.24
N SER A 69 5.35 2.26 -16.17
CA SER A 69 6.53 3.12 -16.21
C SER A 69 7.65 2.60 -17.14
N ARG A 70 7.77 1.28 -17.31
CA ARG A 70 8.78 0.68 -18.20
C ARG A 70 8.37 0.66 -19.66
N LEU A 71 7.06 0.61 -19.92
CA LEU A 71 6.45 0.62 -21.25
C LEU A 71 6.38 2.04 -21.83
N ALA A 72 6.14 3.04 -20.99
CA ALA A 72 6.12 4.43 -21.41
C ALA A 72 7.53 4.98 -21.71
N PRO A 73 7.66 6.01 -22.56
CA PRO A 73 8.92 6.64 -22.88
C PRO A 73 9.68 7.08 -21.63
N ALA A 74 11.02 6.97 -21.67
CA ALA A 74 11.85 7.42 -20.56
C ALA A 74 11.62 8.93 -20.33
N PRO A 75 11.43 9.37 -19.07
CA PRO A 75 11.32 10.79 -18.76
C PRO A 75 12.64 11.47 -19.11
N SER A 76 12.57 12.66 -19.75
CA SER A 76 13.74 13.48 -20.04
C SER A 76 14.40 13.95 -18.74
N ASP A 77 15.73 14.13 -18.76
CA ASP A 77 16.51 14.54 -17.58
C ASP A 77 16.03 15.88 -16.99
N ALA A 78 15.51 16.78 -17.82
CA ALA A 78 14.90 18.05 -17.39
C ALA A 78 13.62 17.87 -16.53
N LYS A 79 12.89 16.75 -16.64
CA LYS A 79 11.74 16.43 -15.76
C LYS A 79 12.17 15.78 -14.44
N LEU A 80 13.45 15.47 -14.30
CA LEU A 80 14.04 14.83 -13.13
C LEU A 80 14.87 15.80 -12.28
N GLU A 81 15.03 17.06 -12.73
CA GLU A 81 15.53 18.18 -11.92
C GLU A 81 14.42 18.63 -10.94
N GLY A 82 14.71 18.58 -9.64
CA GLY A 82 13.80 19.07 -8.60
C GLY A 82 12.88 18.02 -7.96
N VAL A 83 12.90 16.76 -8.40
CA VAL A 83 12.29 15.68 -7.59
C VAL A 83 13.17 15.41 -6.37
N ALA A 84 12.56 15.18 -5.20
CA ALA A 84 13.20 15.00 -3.88
C ALA A 84 14.14 13.77 -3.75
N PHE A 85 14.63 13.24 -4.87
CA PHE A 85 15.60 12.17 -4.92
C PHE A 85 17.00 12.76 -5.14
N ASP A 86 17.53 13.39 -4.09
CA ASP A 86 18.94 13.72 -4.01
C ASP A 86 19.67 12.56 -3.34
N ARG A 87 20.48 11.85 -4.14
CA ARG A 87 21.29 10.71 -3.69
C ARG A 87 22.35 11.15 -2.68
N ASN A 88 22.67 12.43 -2.62
CA ASN A 88 23.71 12.99 -1.76
C ASN A 88 23.18 13.52 -0.42
N THR A 89 21.85 13.53 -0.22
CA THR A 89 21.26 13.89 1.08
C THR A 89 21.49 12.74 2.05
N ARG A 90 22.60 12.80 2.78
CA ARG A 90 22.78 12.00 3.98
C ARG A 90 21.72 12.46 4.98
N LEU A 91 20.69 11.65 5.20
CA LEU A 91 19.81 11.75 6.36
C LEU A 91 20.64 11.38 7.60
N GLY A 92 21.51 12.29 8.02
CA GLY A 92 22.33 12.15 9.21
C GLY A 92 21.50 12.49 10.44
N GLY A 93 20.86 11.47 11.02
CA GLY A 93 20.23 11.61 12.33
C GLY A 93 21.28 11.84 13.42
N THR A 94 21.00 12.77 14.33
CA THR A 94 21.78 12.99 15.54
C THR A 94 21.77 11.75 16.44
N ASN A 95 22.74 11.66 17.35
CA ASN A 95 22.81 10.54 18.30
C ASN A 95 21.54 10.41 19.17
N GLY A 96 20.87 11.53 19.47
CA GLY A 96 19.61 11.57 20.22
C GLY A 96 18.43 10.95 19.45
N GLU A 97 18.27 11.26 18.16
CA GLU A 97 17.21 10.71 17.31
C GLU A 97 17.37 9.20 17.11
N ARG A 98 18.63 8.74 16.98
CA ARG A 98 18.93 7.31 16.92
C ARG A 98 18.58 6.60 18.23
N MET A 99 18.92 7.19 19.38
CA MET A 99 18.58 6.63 20.69
C MET A 99 17.06 6.54 20.88
N LEU A 100 16.32 7.60 20.51
CA LEU A 100 14.87 7.63 20.61
C LEU A 100 14.21 6.58 19.70
N THR A 101 14.73 6.39 18.48
CA THR A 101 14.25 5.36 17.55
C THR A 101 14.47 3.96 18.13
N ILE A 102 15.65 3.69 18.68
CA ILE A 102 15.96 2.40 19.31
C ILE A 102 15.07 2.16 20.52
N ALA A 103 14.89 3.17 21.37
CA ALA A 103 14.01 3.09 22.54
C ALA A 103 12.55 2.82 22.14
N LEU A 104 12.05 3.49 21.10
CA LEU A 104 10.69 3.25 20.57
C LEU A 104 10.54 1.82 20.06
N VAL A 105 11.50 1.33 19.26
CA VAL A 105 11.47 -0.05 18.75
C VAL A 105 11.52 -1.06 19.90
N ALA A 106 12.38 -0.84 20.89
CA ALA A 106 12.46 -1.70 22.08
C ALA A 106 11.15 -1.70 22.87
N LEU A 107 10.52 -0.53 23.04
CA LEU A 107 9.21 -0.41 23.70
C LEU A 107 8.13 -1.20 22.95
N VAL A 108 8.06 -1.07 21.62
CA VAL A 108 7.10 -1.85 20.80
C VAL A 108 7.33 -3.35 20.97
N ILE A 109 8.59 -3.80 20.99
CA ILE A 109 8.93 -5.21 21.21
C ILE A 109 8.51 -5.67 22.61
N VAL A 110 8.76 -4.86 23.65
CA VAL A 110 8.33 -5.17 25.03
C VAL A 110 6.80 -5.27 25.10
N VAL A 111 6.08 -4.32 24.51
CA VAL A 111 4.61 -4.37 24.42
C VAL A 111 4.16 -5.66 23.74
N TRP A 112 4.79 -6.05 22.63
CA TRP A 112 4.52 -7.34 21.99
C TRP A 112 4.81 -8.53 22.91
N PHE A 113 5.92 -8.58 23.63
CA PHE A 113 6.18 -9.72 24.51
C PHE A 113 5.23 -9.78 25.72
N VAL A 114 4.84 -8.63 26.28
CA VAL A 114 3.93 -8.55 27.43
C VAL A 114 2.49 -8.86 27.04
N PHE A 115 2.00 -8.28 25.94
CA PHE A 115 0.61 -8.41 25.50
C PHE A 115 0.37 -9.50 24.43
N SER A 116 1.43 -10.01 23.81
CA SER A 116 1.40 -11.14 22.87
C SER A 116 2.35 -12.27 23.31
N PRO A 117 2.21 -12.89 24.51
CA PRO A 117 3.12 -13.96 24.93
C PRO A 117 3.00 -15.23 24.07
N PHE A 118 1.83 -15.49 23.48
CA PHE A 118 1.60 -16.59 22.54
C PHE A 118 0.44 -16.25 21.61
N GLY A 119 0.60 -15.31 20.67
CA GLY A 119 -0.42 -14.93 19.67
C GLY A 119 -0.90 -16.05 18.73
N ILE A 120 -0.78 -17.31 19.13
CA ILE A 120 -1.50 -18.47 18.63
C ILE A 120 -2.88 -18.44 19.31
N ALA A 121 -3.85 -17.81 18.65
CA ALA A 121 -5.25 -18.07 18.94
C ALA A 121 -5.46 -19.60 18.94
N ARG A 122 -5.90 -20.15 20.07
CA ARG A 122 -6.57 -21.46 20.06
C ARG A 122 -8.03 -21.25 19.72
#